data_AF-A0A8I0DRU9-F1
#
_entry.id   AF-A0A8I0DRU9-F1
#
_cell.length_a   1.000
_cell.length_b   1.000
_cell.length_c   1.000
_cell.angle_alpha   90.00
_cell.angle_beta   90.00
_cell.angle_gamma   90.00
#
_symmetry.space_group_name_H-M   'P 1'
#
loop_
_entity.id
_entity.type
_entity.pdbx_description
1 polymer ?
#
loop_
_entity_poly.entity_id
_entity_poly.type
_entity_poly.pdbx_seq_one_letter_code
_entity_poly.pdbx_strand_id
1 'polypeptide(L)' 'MRNPKLVPYETIVRATSGEPEAIDEVLRHYSKRIWLASLENGQVNKDTEDNIKRRLIAALFQFRFDGQPT' A
#
# COMPACT_ATOMS: atom_id res chain seq x y z
N MET A 1 6.41 -4.36 -21.23
CA MET A 1 5.89 -5.53 -20.49
C MET A 1 5.69 -5.11 -19.03
N ARG A 2 4.47 -5.20 -18.48
CA ARG A 2 4.16 -4.83 -17.09
C ARG A 2 4.64 -5.97 -16.19
N ASN A 3 5.49 -5.68 -15.19
CA ASN A 3 5.92 -6.71 -14.25
C ASN A 3 4.75 -7.00 -13.28
N PRO A 4 4.16 -8.22 -13.28
CA PRO A 4 3.01 -8.54 -12.42
C PRO A 4 3.35 -8.52 -10.93
N LYS A 5 4.64 -8.47 -10.58
CA LYS A 5 5.11 -8.40 -9.18
C LYS A 5 5.09 -6.99 -8.60
N LEU A 6 4.89 -5.95 -9.41
CA LEU A 6 4.94 -4.56 -8.95
C LEU A 6 3.57 -3.89 -9.08
N VAL A 7 3.27 -3.00 -8.14
CA VAL A 7 2.17 -2.06 -8.31
C VAL A 7 2.50 -1.17 -9.52
N PRO A 8 1.54 -0.97 -10.43
CA PRO A 8 1.73 -0.08 -11.58
C PRO A 8 2.01 1.36 -11.13
N TYR A 9 2.91 2.06 -11.82
CA TYR A 9 3.24 3.46 -11.51
C TYR A 9 1.99 4.36 -11.46
N GLU A 10 1.11 4.24 -12.46
CA GLU A 10 -0.15 5.00 -12.52
C GLU A 10 -1.05 4.74 -11.31
N THR A 11 -1.12 3.50 -10.83
CA THR A 11 -1.86 3.14 -9.61
C THR A 11 -1.24 3.83 -8.39
N ILE A 12 0.09 3.88 -8.28
CA ILE A 12 0.76 4.59 -7.18
C ILE A 12 0.43 6.08 -7.23
N VAL A 13 0.58 6.74 -8.39
CA VAL A 13 0.25 8.17 -8.56
C VAL A 13 -1.20 8.47 -8.17
N ARG A 14 -2.15 7.68 -8.67
CA ARG A 14 -3.58 7.80 -8.33
C ARG A 14 -3.84 7.60 -6.83
N ALA A 15 -3.19 6.61 -6.23
CA ALA A 15 -3.30 6.35 -4.79
C ALA A 15 -2.74 7.50 -3.95
N THR A 16 -1.60 8.10 -4.35
CA THR A 16 -1.07 9.31 -3.68
C THR A 16 -1.98 10.53 -3.81
N SER A 17 -2.81 10.58 -4.87
CA SER A 17 -3.82 11.62 -5.08
C SER A 17 -5.12 11.38 -4.30
N GLY A 18 -5.24 10.25 -3.59
CA GLY A 18 -6.40 9.92 -2.76
C GLY A 18 -7.52 9.15 -3.47
N GLU A 19 -7.27 8.58 -4.65
CA GLU A 19 -8.28 7.78 -5.34
C GLU A 19 -8.57 6.46 -4.59
N PRO A 20 -9.81 6.22 -4.14
CA PRO A 20 -10.15 5.04 -3.32
C PRO A 20 -9.83 3.71 -3.99
N GLU A 21 -10.12 3.58 -5.28
CA GLU A 21 -9.90 2.37 -6.08
C GLU A 21 -8.40 2.05 -6.20
N ALA A 22 -7.59 3.09 -6.36
CA ALA A 22 -6.14 2.93 -6.42
C ALA A 22 -5.54 2.55 -5.06
N ILE A 23 -6.04 3.15 -3.97
CA ILE A 23 -5.64 2.79 -2.61
C ILE A 23 -5.98 1.32 -2.32
N ASP A 24 -7.19 0.88 -2.68
CA ASP A 24 -7.60 -0.52 -2.53
C ASP A 24 -6.70 -1.46 -3.34
N GLU A 25 -6.35 -1.10 -4.56
CA GLU A 25 -5.43 -1.89 -5.38
C GLU A 25 -4.04 -2.03 -4.72
N VAL A 26 -3.51 -0.96 -4.12
CA VAL A 26 -2.25 -1.01 -3.35
C VAL A 26 -2.39 -1.93 -2.13
N LEU A 27 -3.45 -1.78 -1.35
CA LEU A 27 -3.70 -2.61 -0.17
C LEU A 27 -3.84 -4.10 -0.55
N ARG A 28 -4.59 -4.39 -1.61
CA ARG A 28 -4.78 -5.75 -2.15
C ARG A 28 -3.46 -6.35 -2.61
N HIS A 29 -2.61 -5.56 -3.28
CA HIS A 29 -1.29 -6.00 -3.71
C HIS A 29 -0.40 -6.40 -2.51
N TYR A 30 -0.46 -5.63 -1.42
CA TYR A 30 0.33 -5.88 -0.21
C TYR A 30 -0.35 -6.81 0.82
N SER A 31 -1.60 -7.26 0.58
CA SER A 31 -2.41 -8.05 1.52
C SER A 31 -1.67 -9.22 2.18
N LYS A 32 -0.96 -10.05 1.41
CA LYS A 32 -0.17 -11.17 1.94
C LYS A 32 0.96 -10.70 2.86
N ARG A 33 1.62 -9.58 2.53
CA ARG A 33 2.71 -9.03 3.35
C ARG A 33 2.17 -8.42 4.63
N ILE A 34 1.03 -7.74 4.56
CA ILE A 34 0.31 -7.19 5.72
C ILE A 34 -0.10 -8.35 6.66
N TRP A 35 -0.70 -9.40 6.11
CA TRP A 35 -1.09 -10.58 6.88
C TRP A 35 0.11 -11.21 7.60
N LEU A 36 1.20 -11.48 6.88
CA LEU A 36 2.44 -12.04 7.47
C LEU A 36 3.02 -11.15 8.58
N ALA A 37 3.03 -9.83 8.37
CA ALA A 37 3.54 -8.87 9.36
C ALA A 37 2.63 -8.71 10.58
N SER A 38 1.39 -9.18 10.51
CA SER A 38 0.40 -9.11 11.59
C SER A 38 0.30 -10.43 12.36
N LEU A 39 1.11 -11.45 12.00
CA LEU A 39 1.14 -12.71 12.72
C LEU A 39 1.88 -12.56 14.04
N GLU A 40 1.18 -12.83 15.12
CA GLU A 40 1.69 -12.86 16.49
C GLU A 40 1.28 -14.20 17.11
N ASN A 41 2.25 -15.01 17.53
CA ASN A 41 2.01 -16.35 18.11
C ASN A 41 1.14 -17.26 17.23
N GLY A 42 1.26 -17.15 15.90
CA GLY A 42 0.51 -17.97 14.95
C GLY A 42 -0.93 -17.50 14.70
N GLN A 43 -1.36 -16.39 15.31
CA GLN A 43 -2.66 -15.77 15.08
C GLN A 43 -2.48 -14.37 14.50
N VAL A 44 -3.43 -13.92 13.69
CA VAL A 44 -3.42 -12.55 13.18
C VAL A 44 -3.88 -11.60 14.28
N ASN A 45 -3.02 -10.67 14.69
CA ASN A 45 -3.41 -9.55 15.51
C ASN A 45 -4.07 -8.49 14.62
N LYS A 46 -5.39 -8.30 14.80
CA LYS A 46 -6.18 -7.36 14.01
C LYS A 46 -5.76 -5.90 14.22
N ASP A 47 -5.37 -5.53 15.43
CA ASP A 47 -4.92 -4.17 15.73
C ASP A 47 -3.60 -3.87 15.01
N THR A 48 -2.69 -4.85 14.98
CA THR A 48 -1.44 -4.76 14.21
C THR A 48 -1.72 -4.68 12.71
N GLU A 49 -2.64 -5.50 12.19
CA GLU A 49 -3.04 -5.48 10.78
C GLU A 49 -3.61 -4.13 10.35
N ASP A 50 -4.55 -3.59 11.14
CA ASP A 50 -5.18 -2.30 10.88
C ASP A 50 -4.21 -1.14 11.02
N ASN A 51 -3.28 -1.20 11.98
CA ASN A 51 -2.22 -0.22 12.11
C ASN A 51 -1.30 -0.21 10.87
N ILE A 52 -0.91 -1.38 10.37
CA ILE A 52 -0.10 -1.49 9.15
C ILE A 52 -0.85 -0.88 7.96
N LYS A 53 -2.14 -1.21 7.78
CA LYS A 53 -2.97 -0.63 6.69
C LYS A 53 -3.06 0.89 6.81
N ARG A 54 -3.35 1.42 8.01
CA ARG A 54 -3.44 2.87 8.26
C ARG A 54 -2.12 3.58 7.95
N ARG A 55 -0.98 3.02 8.39
CA ARG A 55 0.35 3.59 8.13
C ARG A 55 0.69 3.56 6.64
N LEU A 56 0.32 2.51 5.92
CA LEU A 56 0.53 2.43 4.47
C LEU A 56 -0.29 3.50 3.74
N ILE A 57 -1.56 3.68 4.11
CA ILE A 57 -2.41 4.74 3.55
C ILE A 57 -1.82 6.12 3.86
N ALA A 58 -1.41 6.37 5.11
CA ALA A 58 -0.77 7.63 5.48
C ALA A 58 0.52 7.88 4.68
N ALA A 59 1.34 6.85 4.47
CA ALA A 59 2.55 6.95 3.67
C ALA A 59 2.25 7.28 2.20
N LEU A 60 1.17 6.74 1.61
CA LEU A 60 0.75 7.09 0.25
C LEU A 60 0.45 8.60 0.13
N PHE A 61 -0.23 9.19 1.11
CA PHE A 61 -0.52 10.63 1.12
C PHE A 61 0.70 11.51 1.39
N GLN A 62 1.73 10.97 2.05
CA GLN A 62 2.98 11.68 2.34
C GLN A 62 4.04 11.46 1.26
N PHE A 63 3.83 10.52 0.35
CA PHE A 63 4.78 10.14 -0.68
C PHE A 63 4.96 11.28 -1.69
N ARG A 64 6.22 11.61 -1.99
CA ARG A 64 6.60 12.60 -3.01
C ARG A 64 7.47 11.92 -4.05
N PHE A 65 7.19 12.18 -5.31
CA PHE A 65 8.07 11.77 -6.40
C PHE A 65 9.18 12.83 -6.48
N ASP A 66 10.39 12.50 -6.03
CA ASP A 66 11.56 13.41 -6.03
C ASP A 66 12.14 13.60 -7.46
N GLY A 67 11.27 13.93 -8.42
CA GLY A 67 11.63 14.09 -9.83
C GLY A 67 10.43 14.29 -10.73
N GLN A 68 9.75 15.43 -10.61
CA GLN A 68 9.05 16.00 -11.77
C GLN A 68 10.05 16.89 -12.52
N PRO A 69 10.43 16.57 -13.77
CA PRO A 69 11.04 17.58 -14.62
C PRO A 69 9.98 18.65 -14.85
N THR A 70 10.23 19.86 -14.35
CA THR A 70 9.54 21.09 -14.78
C THR A 70 9.82 21.36 -16.25
#